data_AF-A0A349XZ61-F1
#
_entry.id   AF-A0A349XZ61-F1
#
_cell.length_a   1.000
_cell.length_b   1.000
_cell.length_c   1.000
_cell.angle_alpha   90.00
_cell.angle_beta   90.00
_cell.angle_gamma   90.00
#
_symmetry.space_group_name_H-M   'P 1'
#
loop_
_entity.id
_entity.type
_entity.pdbx_description
1 polymer ?
#
loop_
_entity_poly.entity_id
_entity_poly.type
_entity_poly.pdbx_seq_one_letter_code
_entity_poly.pdbx_strand_id
1 'polypeptide(L)'
;AQHLKAHADSDDLPAIAIIAVTLLAVTVAVVSLFQALNHTGETVWTLVIAFASVIFGWLTIHTMTALHYAHLYWRPHTVDGKRQHRGGMDFPATKEPCGYDFLYFAVVIGMTAQTSDVGVTTTAMRKVTLLHSIVSFFFNTVLVAAAVNAAVSLAG
;
A
#
# COMPACT_ATOMS: atom_id res chain seq x y z
N ALA A 1 -3.06 -13.30 -13.81
CA ALA A 1 -2.64 -12.55 -15.00
C ALA A 1 -3.81 -12.18 -15.92
N GLN A 2 -4.62 -13.13 -16.42
CA GLN A 2 -5.68 -12.86 -17.40
C GLN A 2 -6.70 -11.78 -16.99
N HIS A 3 -7.20 -11.81 -15.75
CA HIS A 3 -8.14 -10.79 -15.24
C HIS A 3 -7.55 -9.36 -15.23
N LEU A 4 -6.29 -9.22 -14.80
CA LEU A 4 -5.57 -7.93 -14.76
C LEU A 4 -5.33 -7.36 -16.15
N LYS A 5 -5.05 -8.21 -17.14
CA LYS A 5 -4.87 -7.80 -18.54
C LYS A 5 -6.17 -7.29 -19.17
N ALA A 6 -7.30 -7.93 -18.83
CA ALA A 6 -8.59 -7.59 -19.43
C ALA A 6 -9.15 -6.23 -18.98
N HIS A 7 -8.79 -5.76 -17.78
CA HIS A 7 -9.34 -4.53 -17.18
C HIS A 7 -8.32 -3.38 -17.09
N ALA A 8 -7.17 -3.49 -17.77
CA ALA A 8 -6.09 -2.51 -17.64
C ALA A 8 -6.38 -1.13 -18.28
N ASP A 9 -7.39 -1.01 -19.15
CA ASP A 9 -7.74 0.21 -19.88
C ASP A 9 -8.90 1.02 -19.25
N SER A 10 -9.70 0.46 -18.32
CA SER A 10 -10.94 1.10 -17.85
C SER A 10 -10.81 1.97 -16.59
N ASP A 11 -9.70 1.90 -15.84
CA ASP A 11 -9.71 2.21 -14.40
C ASP A 11 -8.69 3.27 -13.91
N ASP A 12 -8.16 4.12 -14.77
CA ASP A 12 -7.11 5.10 -14.40
C ASP A 12 -7.57 6.13 -13.34
N LEU A 13 -8.75 6.75 -13.54
CA LEU A 13 -9.34 7.68 -12.57
C LEU A 13 -9.75 7.00 -11.24
N PRO A 14 -10.42 5.83 -11.24
CA PRO A 14 -10.78 5.19 -9.99
C PRO A 14 -9.56 4.74 -9.17
N ALA A 15 -8.45 4.30 -9.78
CA ALA A 15 -7.30 3.82 -9.00
C ALA A 15 -6.64 4.91 -8.14
N ILE A 16 -6.41 6.12 -8.68
CA ILE A 16 -5.84 7.23 -7.90
C ILE A 16 -6.83 7.74 -6.85
N ALA A 17 -8.11 7.84 -7.21
CA ALA A 17 -9.16 8.23 -6.27
C ALA A 17 -9.26 7.24 -5.10
N ILE A 18 -9.17 5.92 -5.37
CA ILE A 18 -9.17 4.87 -4.36
C ILE A 18 -7.96 5.00 -3.43
N ILE A 19 -6.76 5.26 -3.97
CA ILE A 19 -5.57 5.49 -3.14
C ILE A 19 -5.76 6.73 -2.26
N ALA A 20 -6.25 7.85 -2.81
CA ALA A 20 -6.48 9.08 -2.05
C ALA A 20 -7.50 8.87 -0.92
N VAL A 21 -8.63 8.20 -1.21
CA VAL A 21 -9.65 7.84 -0.22
C VAL A 21 -9.09 6.89 0.84
N THR A 22 -8.25 5.93 0.45
CA THR A 22 -7.57 5.01 1.37
C THR A 22 -6.66 5.77 2.31
N LEU A 23 -5.83 6.69 1.80
CA LEU A 23 -4.95 7.52 2.62
C LEU A 23 -5.74 8.40 3.61
N LEU A 24 -6.86 8.97 3.17
CA LEU A 24 -7.74 9.75 4.04
C LEU A 24 -8.33 8.89 5.16
N ALA A 25 -8.91 7.74 4.81
CA ALA A 25 -9.50 6.80 5.78
C ALA A 25 -8.47 6.33 6.82
N VAL A 26 -7.26 6.04 6.35
CA VAL A 26 -6.14 5.65 7.21
C VAL A 26 -5.72 6.78 8.15
N THR A 27 -5.66 8.02 7.65
CA THR A 27 -5.36 9.20 8.46
C THR A 27 -6.40 9.38 9.56
N VAL A 28 -7.69 9.23 9.24
CA VAL A 28 -8.78 9.27 10.22
C VAL A 28 -8.61 8.16 11.26
N ALA A 29 -8.31 6.93 10.85
CA ALA A 29 -8.11 5.81 11.78
C ALA A 29 -6.94 6.07 12.76
N VAL A 30 -5.81 6.60 12.26
CA VAL A 30 -4.66 6.97 13.08
C VAL A 30 -5.03 8.07 14.07
N VAL A 31 -5.69 9.14 13.62
CA VAL A 31 -6.10 10.24 14.51
C VAL A 31 -7.03 9.74 15.61
N SER A 32 -8.02 8.91 15.25
CA SER A 32 -8.94 8.29 16.21
C SER A 32 -8.20 7.40 17.22
N LEU A 33 -7.17 6.67 16.81
CA LEU A 33 -6.34 5.87 17.72
C LEU A 33 -5.63 6.77 18.75
N PHE A 34 -4.99 7.85 18.32
CA PHE A 34 -4.33 8.76 19.27
C PHE A 34 -5.31 9.48 20.19
N GLN A 35 -6.53 9.79 19.72
CA GLN A 35 -7.58 10.32 20.58
C GLN A 35 -8.00 9.30 21.65
N ALA A 36 -8.21 8.04 21.26
CA ALA A 36 -8.55 6.96 22.20
C ALA A 36 -7.42 6.70 23.21
N LEU A 37 -6.16 6.73 22.79
CA LEU A 37 -5.01 6.54 23.68
C LEU A 37 -4.83 7.67 24.69
N ASN A 38 -5.22 8.90 24.33
CA ASN A 38 -5.03 10.07 25.18
C ASN A 38 -6.27 10.39 26.06
N HIS A 39 -7.37 9.66 25.92
CA HIS A 39 -8.59 9.89 26.67
C HIS A 39 -8.65 8.97 27.91
N THR A 40 -8.84 9.57 29.08
CA THR A 40 -8.94 8.83 30.35
C THR A 40 -10.30 8.14 30.45
N GLY A 41 -10.31 6.82 30.68
CA GLY A 41 -11.55 6.04 30.87
C GLY A 41 -12.04 5.29 29.63
N GLU A 42 -11.23 5.19 28.57
CA GLU A 42 -11.54 4.33 27.42
C GLU A 42 -11.62 2.85 27.76
N THR A 43 -12.49 2.14 27.06
CA THR A 43 -12.63 0.69 27.23
C THR A 43 -11.52 -0.05 26.48
N VAL A 44 -11.11 -1.21 27.00
CA VAL A 44 -10.19 -2.13 26.31
C VAL A 44 -10.69 -2.47 24.90
N TRP A 45 -12.02 -2.60 24.72
CA TRP A 45 -12.63 -2.84 23.42
C TRP A 45 -12.43 -1.68 22.45
N THR A 46 -12.56 -0.42 22.90
CA THR A 46 -12.28 0.75 22.06
C THR A 46 -10.83 0.72 21.55
N LEU A 47 -9.89 0.44 22.46
CA LEU A 47 -8.46 0.37 22.12
C LEU A 47 -8.17 -0.75 21.10
N VAL A 48 -8.72 -1.95 21.32
CA VAL A 48 -8.55 -3.09 20.40
C VAL A 48 -9.09 -2.76 19.01
N ILE A 49 -10.28 -2.16 18.92
CA ILE A 49 -10.88 -1.76 17.64
C ILE A 49 -10.03 -0.68 16.96
N ALA A 50 -9.54 0.30 17.72
CA ALA A 50 -8.68 1.35 17.20
C ALA A 50 -7.38 0.78 16.62
N PHE A 51 -6.70 -0.12 17.35
CA PHE A 51 -5.50 -0.81 16.84
C PHE A 51 -5.79 -1.66 15.61
N ALA A 52 -6.87 -2.44 15.63
CA ALA A 52 -7.28 -3.26 14.49
C ALA A 52 -7.55 -2.39 13.25
N SER A 53 -8.19 -1.23 13.43
CA SER A 53 -8.47 -0.30 12.32
C SER A 53 -7.20 0.20 11.64
N VAL A 54 -6.15 0.47 12.42
CA VAL A 54 -4.86 0.90 11.88
C VAL A 54 -4.17 -0.25 11.15
N ILE A 55 -4.19 -1.47 11.68
CA ILE A 55 -3.66 -2.67 11.00
C ILE A 55 -4.38 -2.91 9.66
N PHE A 56 -5.71 -2.84 9.63
CA PHE A 56 -6.47 -2.97 8.39
C PHE A 56 -6.21 -1.82 7.41
N GLY A 57 -6.01 -0.60 7.93
CA GLY A 57 -5.59 0.55 7.13
C GLY A 57 -4.25 0.31 6.43
N TRP A 58 -3.27 -0.22 7.15
CA TRP A 58 -1.97 -0.63 6.61
C TRP A 58 -2.11 -1.66 5.49
N LEU A 59 -2.85 -2.74 5.73
CA LEU A 59 -3.11 -3.77 4.72
C LEU A 59 -3.79 -3.21 3.48
N THR A 60 -4.73 -2.27 3.67
CA THR A 60 -5.46 -1.64 2.55
C THR A 60 -4.53 -0.78 1.70
N ILE A 61 -3.62 0.01 2.29
CA ILE A 61 -2.63 0.80 1.54
C ILE A 61 -1.80 -0.11 0.64
N HIS A 62 -1.25 -1.20 1.16
CA HIS A 62 -0.39 -2.10 0.39
C HIS A 62 -1.16 -2.88 -0.67
N THR A 63 -2.38 -3.32 -0.36
CA THR A 63 -3.24 -4.02 -1.33
C THR A 63 -3.65 -3.10 -2.48
N MET A 64 -4.09 -1.87 -2.19
CA MET A 64 -4.48 -0.91 -3.22
C MET A 64 -3.27 -0.49 -4.07
N THR A 65 -2.10 -0.32 -3.46
CA THR A 65 -0.88 -0.02 -4.20
C THR A 65 -0.43 -1.20 -5.08
N ALA A 66 -0.59 -2.44 -4.61
CA ALA A 66 -0.34 -3.64 -5.41
C ALA A 66 -1.24 -3.72 -6.65
N LEU A 67 -2.54 -3.42 -6.50
CA LEU A 67 -3.46 -3.33 -7.63
C LEU A 67 -3.06 -2.21 -8.60
N HIS A 68 -2.65 -1.05 -8.07
CA HIS A 68 -2.17 0.04 -8.90
C HIS A 68 -0.89 -0.30 -9.68
N TYR A 69 0.05 -1.03 -9.05
CA TYR A 69 1.22 -1.57 -9.74
C TYR A 69 0.83 -2.54 -10.86
N ALA A 70 -0.11 -3.44 -10.59
CA ALA A 70 -0.62 -4.38 -11.58
C ALA A 70 -1.26 -3.65 -12.77
N HIS A 71 -2.08 -2.65 -12.50
CA HIS A 71 -2.70 -1.81 -13.54
C HIS A 71 -1.65 -1.10 -14.38
N LEU A 72 -0.67 -0.45 -13.73
CA LEU A 72 0.38 0.27 -14.45
C LEU A 72 1.26 -0.66 -15.29
N TYR A 73 1.53 -1.87 -14.78
CA TYR A 73 2.32 -2.89 -15.47
C TYR A 73 1.61 -3.44 -16.70
N TRP A 74 0.33 -3.82 -16.57
CA TRP A 74 -0.45 -4.44 -17.64
C TRP A 74 -1.06 -3.45 -18.62
N ARG A 75 -0.99 -2.14 -18.32
CA ARG A 75 -1.51 -1.07 -19.19
C ARG A 75 -1.01 -1.23 -20.63
N PRO A 76 -1.91 -1.26 -21.62
CA PRO A 76 -1.55 -1.27 -23.03
C PRO A 76 -0.70 -0.06 -23.41
N HIS A 77 0.34 -0.32 -24.19
CA HIS A 77 1.24 0.68 -24.73
C HIS A 77 1.65 0.26 -26.14
N THR A 78 1.67 1.20 -27.09
CA THR A 78 2.07 0.89 -28.48
C THR A 78 3.45 1.46 -28.70
N VAL A 79 4.39 0.60 -29.09
CA VAL A 79 5.75 1.00 -29.52
C VAL A 79 6.00 0.37 -30.88
N ASP A 80 6.44 1.19 -31.84
CA ASP A 80 6.75 0.76 -33.20
C ASP A 80 5.62 -0.05 -33.87
N GLY A 81 4.37 0.36 -33.63
CA GLY A 81 3.17 -0.29 -34.18
C GLY A 81 2.79 -1.63 -33.55
N LYS A 82 3.54 -2.12 -32.55
CA LYS A 82 3.22 -3.35 -31.81
C LYS A 82 2.55 -3.01 -30.48
N ARG A 83 1.42 -3.67 -30.21
CA ARG A 83 0.72 -3.57 -28.92
C ARG A 83 1.47 -4.40 -27.89
N GLN A 84 2.03 -3.75 -26.89
CA GLN A 84 2.72 -4.38 -25.77
C GLN A 84 2.20 -3.84 -24.44
N HIS A 85 2.57 -4.48 -23.34
CA HIS A 85 2.29 -3.95 -22.01
C HIS A 85 3.36 -2.93 -21.62
N ARG A 86 2.99 -1.94 -20.82
CA ARG A 86 3.91 -0.90 -20.34
C ARG A 86 5.05 -1.47 -19.50
N GLY A 87 4.79 -2.55 -18.75
CA GLY A 87 5.78 -3.23 -17.91
C GLY A 87 6.26 -2.32 -16.78
N GLY A 88 7.57 -2.26 -16.56
CA GLY A 88 8.18 -1.37 -15.56
C GLY A 88 8.61 -2.05 -14.26
N MET A 89 8.41 -3.36 -14.16
CA MET A 89 9.00 -4.22 -13.14
C MET A 89 9.57 -5.49 -13.76
N ASP A 90 10.59 -6.06 -13.15
CA ASP A 90 11.22 -7.33 -13.52
C ASP A 90 11.05 -8.32 -12.36
N PHE A 91 10.31 -9.39 -12.62
CA PHE A 91 9.99 -10.41 -11.63
C PHE A 91 10.84 -11.66 -11.89
N PRO A 92 11.64 -12.13 -10.91
CA PRO A 92 12.51 -13.29 -11.11
C PRO A 92 11.74 -14.51 -11.59
N ALA A 93 12.22 -15.12 -12.68
CA ALA A 93 11.65 -16.30 -13.32
C ALA A 93 10.14 -16.21 -13.66
N THR A 94 9.56 -15.01 -13.70
CA THR A 94 8.11 -14.80 -13.81
C THR A 94 7.77 -13.88 -14.97
N LYS A 95 7.41 -14.49 -16.11
CA LYS A 95 7.07 -13.74 -17.35
C LYS A 95 5.69 -13.07 -17.29
N GLU A 96 4.77 -13.62 -16.51
CA GLU A 96 3.38 -13.14 -16.43
C GLU A 96 2.95 -12.96 -14.96
N PRO A 97 3.39 -11.87 -14.29
CA PRO A 97 3.09 -11.65 -12.89
C PRO A 97 1.58 -11.59 -12.62
N CYS A 98 1.17 -12.27 -11.56
CA CYS A 98 -0.18 -12.28 -11.01
C CYS A 98 -0.31 -11.30 -9.84
N GLY A 99 -1.53 -11.19 -9.27
CA GLY A 99 -1.79 -10.26 -8.17
C GLY A 99 -0.89 -10.47 -6.95
N TYR A 100 -0.51 -11.72 -6.67
CA TYR A 100 0.39 -12.05 -5.55
C TYR A 100 1.80 -11.50 -5.75
N ASP A 101 2.31 -11.42 -6.97
CA ASP A 101 3.65 -10.90 -7.24
C ASP A 101 3.72 -9.39 -6.95
N PHE A 102 2.67 -8.66 -7.32
CA PHE A 102 2.55 -7.23 -6.99
C PHE A 102 2.29 -7.00 -5.49
N LEU A 103 1.50 -7.87 -4.86
CA LEU A 103 1.23 -7.81 -3.43
C LEU A 103 2.50 -8.10 -2.61
N TYR A 104 3.28 -9.10 -3.01
CA TYR A 104 4.59 -9.40 -2.44
C TYR A 104 5.49 -8.15 -2.47
N PHE A 105 5.65 -7.53 -3.65
CA PHE A 105 6.45 -6.31 -3.78
C PHE A 105 5.94 -5.17 -2.89
N ALA A 106 4.61 -4.92 -2.88
CA ALA A 106 4.02 -3.84 -2.09
C ALA A 106 4.17 -4.06 -0.58
N VAL A 107 3.88 -5.27 -0.09
CA VAL A 107 3.97 -5.59 1.33
C VAL A 107 5.42 -5.59 1.81
N VAL A 108 6.38 -6.04 0.99
CA VAL A 108 7.82 -5.94 1.33
C VAL A 108 8.26 -4.49 1.50
N ILE A 109 7.83 -3.58 0.62
CA ILE A 109 8.06 -2.14 0.81
C ILE A 109 7.46 -1.65 2.13
N GLY A 110 6.24 -2.08 2.42
CA GLY A 110 5.51 -1.73 3.65
C GLY A 110 6.21 -2.18 4.93
N MET A 111 6.75 -3.39 4.95
CA MET A 111 7.30 -4.00 6.17
C MET A 111 8.74 -3.57 6.47
N THR A 112 9.64 -3.53 5.47
CA THR A 112 11.10 -3.50 5.73
C THR A 112 11.89 -2.47 4.92
N ALA A 113 11.21 -1.56 4.22
CA ALA A 113 11.77 -0.50 3.38
C ALA A 113 12.67 -0.95 2.20
N GLN A 114 13.26 -2.16 2.18
CA GLN A 114 13.78 -2.82 0.96
C GLN A 114 14.41 -4.20 1.22
N THR A 115 13.83 -5.27 0.65
CA THR A 115 14.53 -6.42 0.03
C THR A 115 13.52 -7.23 -0.81
N SER A 116 12.94 -6.61 -1.84
CA SER A 116 12.23 -7.41 -2.87
C SER A 116 13.25 -7.82 -3.93
N ASP A 117 13.16 -9.06 -4.41
CA ASP A 117 13.89 -9.54 -5.58
C ASP A 117 13.33 -8.97 -6.91
N VAL A 118 12.19 -8.27 -6.84
CA VAL A 118 11.56 -7.56 -7.96
C VAL A 118 12.29 -6.25 -8.26
N GLY A 119 12.80 -6.11 -9.49
CA GLY A 119 13.48 -4.91 -9.97
C GLY A 119 12.52 -3.88 -10.56
N VAL A 120 12.63 -2.60 -10.19
CA VAL A 120 11.87 -1.51 -10.86
C VAL A 120 12.65 -1.01 -12.07
N THR A 121 12.07 -1.10 -13.27
CA THR A 121 12.82 -0.89 -14.54
C THR A 121 12.50 0.42 -15.26
N THR A 122 11.41 1.12 -14.91
CA THR A 122 11.04 2.40 -15.55
C THR A 122 10.90 3.54 -14.56
N THR A 123 11.22 4.76 -14.99
CA THR A 123 11.07 5.98 -14.18
C THR A 123 9.63 6.22 -13.73
N ALA A 124 8.64 5.87 -14.57
CA ALA A 124 7.22 5.98 -14.20
C ALA A 124 6.89 5.10 -12.99
N MET A 125 7.35 3.84 -13.00
CA MET A 125 7.16 2.93 -11.87
C MET A 125 7.94 3.39 -10.64
N ARG A 126 9.17 3.90 -10.81
CA ARG A 126 9.97 4.47 -9.69
C ARG A 126 9.26 5.61 -8.97
N LYS A 127 8.53 6.48 -9.68
CA LYS A 127 7.76 7.57 -9.06
C LYS A 127 6.67 7.05 -8.13
N VAL A 128 5.94 6.01 -8.57
CA VAL A 128 4.92 5.35 -7.76
C VAL A 128 5.55 4.65 -6.56
N THR A 129 6.63 3.92 -6.78
CA THR A 129 7.40 3.26 -5.71
C THR A 129 7.92 4.24 -4.67
N LEU A 130 8.45 5.38 -5.11
CA LEU A 130 8.92 6.43 -4.20
C LEU A 130 7.80 6.95 -3.29
N LEU A 131 6.64 7.26 -3.87
CA LEU A 131 5.48 7.69 -3.08
C LEU A 131 5.04 6.62 -2.07
N HIS A 132 4.94 5.36 -2.52
CA HIS A 132 4.57 4.25 -1.66
C HIS A 132 5.57 4.06 -0.51
N SER A 133 6.87 4.15 -0.78
CA SER A 133 7.92 4.04 0.24
C SER A 133 7.83 5.16 1.27
N ILE A 134 7.60 6.41 0.85
CA ILE A 134 7.44 7.56 1.76
C ILE A 134 6.23 7.36 2.67
N VAL A 135 5.08 7.00 2.10
CA VAL A 135 3.86 6.72 2.88
C VAL A 135 4.09 5.59 3.87
N SER A 136 4.70 4.48 3.43
CA SER A 136 5.00 3.32 4.28
C SER A 136 5.90 3.68 5.45
N PHE A 137 6.95 4.48 5.21
CA PHE A 137 7.88 4.93 6.24
C PHE A 137 7.19 5.71 7.36
N PHE A 138 6.38 6.71 7.00
CA PHE A 138 5.65 7.51 7.99
C PHE A 138 4.60 6.68 8.71
N PHE A 139 3.92 5.76 8.03
CA PHE A 139 2.96 4.87 8.66
C PHE A 139 3.62 3.98 9.74
N ASN A 140 4.77 3.38 9.43
CA ASN A 140 5.52 2.57 10.41
C ASN A 140 5.97 3.41 11.60
N THR A 141 6.39 4.66 11.36
CA THR A 141 6.76 5.59 12.43
C THR A 141 5.58 5.89 13.36
N VAL A 142 4.41 6.12 12.79
CA VAL A 142 3.15 6.34 13.52
C VAL A 142 2.74 5.11 14.34
N LEU A 143 2.86 3.90 13.77
CA LEU A 143 2.58 2.65 14.48
C LEU A 143 3.47 2.48 15.72
N VAL A 144 4.77 2.74 15.57
CA VAL A 144 5.71 2.68 16.69
C VAL A 144 5.35 3.70 17.76
N ALA A 145 5.03 4.94 17.37
CA ALA A 145 4.59 5.97 18.31
C ALA A 145 3.31 5.59 19.06
N ALA A 146 2.32 5.01 18.37
CA ALA A 146 1.08 4.54 18.98
C ALA A 146 1.32 3.37 19.95
N ALA A 147 2.21 2.44 19.61
CA ALA A 147 2.57 1.32 20.49
C ALA A 147 3.26 1.81 21.77
N VAL A 148 4.18 2.78 21.67
CA VAL A 148 4.83 3.41 22.83
C VAL A 148 3.80 4.14 23.70
N ASN A 149 2.89 4.93 23.10
CA ASN A 149 1.86 5.64 23.84
C ASN A 149 0.93 4.65 24.59
N ALA A 150 0.48 3.59 23.93
CA ALA A 150 -0.31 2.54 24.58
C ALA A 150 0.43 1.88 25.76
N ALA A 151 1.72 1.58 25.61
CA ALA A 151 2.51 1.02 26.70
C ALA A 151 2.59 1.97 27.90
N VAL A 152 2.80 3.27 27.67
CA VAL A 152 2.83 4.29 28.73
C VAL A 152 1.45 4.42 29.40
N SER A 153 0.37 4.49 28.60
CA SER A 153 -0.99 4.63 29.12
C SER A 153 -1.48 3.41 29.91
N LEU A 154 -0.96 2.21 29.63
CA LEU A 154 -1.31 0.98 30.36
C LEU A 154 -0.44 0.74 31.60
N ALA A 155 0.76 1.34 31.65
CA ALA A 155 1.70 1.21 32.76
C ALA A 155 1.51 2.27 33.85
N GLY A 156 0.90 3.42 33.51
CA GLY A 156 0.48 4.46 34.46
C GLY A 156 -0.90 4.20 35.02
#